data_AF-A0A7C5D5V8-F1
#
_entry.id   AF-A0A7C5D5V8-F1
#
_cell.length_a   1.000
_cell.length_b   1.000
_cell.length_c   1.000
_cell.angle_alpha   90.00
_cell.angle_beta   90.00
_cell.angle_gamma   90.00
#
_symmetry.space_group_name_H-M   'P 1'
#
loop_
_entity.id
_entity.type
_entity.pdbx_description
1 polymer ?
#
loop_
_entity_poly.entity_id
_entity_poly.type
_entity_poly.pdbx_seq_one_letter_code
_entity_poly.pdbx_strand_id
1 'polypeptide(L)'
;GVVLFPDGQDPADLIANGQSEKVAALLRDAKPLIPFVIEKISEGYDLNDPRAKEAAFGAVKQFLEGLSQIIKDAYIPLASTVLGVAPAMFGRQANMSQARESISMPKDDVAQLSILKTLLEQPALIDTVLNVVDVRMFGQYEALFSALLKGEKEHPQLVGLSVDDTLQVMDEEELKNVLRNFLIKHYDMKLKNVVADTSIPFAKKSFLIRKIKTDIIPKLKRGELVTFDENLI
;
A
#
# COMPACT_ATOMS: atom_id res chain seq x y z
N GLY A 1 -16.06 5.16 -5.38
CA GLY A 1 -15.97 5.98 -6.60
C GLY A 1 -17.00 7.09 -6.57
N VAL A 2 -16.98 7.97 -7.57
CA VAL A 2 -17.96 9.02 -7.82
C VAL A 2 -18.74 8.66 -9.06
N VAL A 3 -20.06 8.88 -9.01
CA VAL A 3 -20.98 8.60 -10.10
C VAL A 3 -21.67 9.90 -10.46
N LEU A 4 -21.54 10.29 -11.73
CA LEU A 4 -22.18 11.50 -12.25
C LEU A 4 -23.47 11.09 -12.95
N PHE A 5 -24.58 11.65 -12.48
CA PHE A 5 -25.86 11.49 -13.14
C PHE A 5 -26.04 12.60 -14.18
N PRO A 6 -26.47 12.28 -15.41
CA PRO A 6 -26.65 13.25 -16.48
C PRO A 6 -27.79 14.23 -16.17
N ASP A 7 -27.70 15.42 -16.76
CA ASP A 7 -28.76 16.45 -16.79
C ASP A 7 -29.24 16.96 -15.41
N GLY A 8 -28.41 16.82 -14.37
CA GLY A 8 -28.74 17.28 -13.02
C GLY A 8 -29.84 16.46 -12.34
N GLN A 9 -30.21 15.31 -12.91
CA GLN A 9 -31.19 14.39 -12.32
C GLN A 9 -30.55 13.64 -11.15
N ASP A 10 -31.35 13.41 -10.11
CA ASP A 10 -30.92 12.60 -8.98
C ASP A 10 -31.27 11.10 -9.21
N PRO A 11 -30.71 10.18 -8.40
CA PRO A 11 -31.01 8.75 -8.53
C PRO A 11 -32.50 8.44 -8.32
N ALA A 12 -33.22 9.25 -7.55
CA ALA A 12 -34.61 9.02 -7.23
C ALA A 12 -35.50 9.31 -8.44
N ASP A 13 -35.24 10.40 -9.17
CA ASP A 13 -35.92 10.78 -10.41
C ASP A 13 -35.74 9.69 -11.49
N LEU A 14 -34.53 9.16 -11.61
CA LEU A 14 -34.22 8.12 -12.59
C LEU A 14 -34.90 6.78 -12.27
N ILE A 15 -34.98 6.42 -10.99
CA ILE A 15 -35.71 5.23 -10.53
C ILE A 15 -37.22 5.41 -10.73
N ALA A 16 -37.76 6.59 -10.40
CA ALA A 16 -39.17 6.93 -10.61
C ALA A 16 -39.57 6.87 -12.10
N ASN A 17 -38.64 7.22 -13.00
CA ASN A 17 -38.80 7.11 -14.45
C ASN A 17 -38.53 5.69 -15.01
N GLY A 18 -38.37 4.68 -14.15
CA GLY A 18 -38.15 3.29 -14.56
C GLY A 18 -36.76 2.99 -15.14
N GLN A 19 -35.79 3.88 -14.95
CA GLN A 19 -34.42 3.74 -15.47
C GLN A 19 -33.47 3.06 -14.45
N SER A 20 -34.00 2.17 -13.62
CA SER A 20 -33.27 1.50 -12.52
C SER A 20 -32.01 0.77 -12.99
N GLU A 21 -32.06 0.13 -14.17
CA GLU A 21 -30.90 -0.55 -14.77
C GLU A 21 -29.79 0.42 -15.18
N LYS A 22 -30.15 1.61 -15.65
CA LYS A 22 -29.20 2.67 -16.02
C LYS A 22 -28.48 3.23 -14.80
N VAL A 23 -29.21 3.42 -13.70
CA VAL A 23 -28.62 3.79 -12.40
C VAL A 23 -27.64 2.71 -11.92
N ALA A 24 -28.02 1.43 -11.99
CA ALA A 24 -27.16 0.33 -11.60
C ALA A 24 -25.91 0.17 -12.50
N ALA A 25 -26.00 0.54 -13.78
CA ALA A 25 -24.83 0.59 -14.67
C ALA A 25 -23.89 1.74 -14.31
N LEU A 26 -24.43 2.94 -14.06
CA LEU A 26 -23.65 4.11 -13.63
C LEU A 26 -22.95 3.89 -12.28
N LEU A 27 -23.60 3.20 -11.34
CA LEU A 27 -22.99 2.83 -10.06
C LEU A 27 -21.85 1.81 -10.20
N ARG A 28 -21.88 0.97 -11.24
CA ARG A 28 -20.82 -0.01 -11.53
C ARG A 28 -19.58 0.61 -12.19
N ASP A 29 -19.74 1.70 -12.93
CA ASP A 29 -18.66 2.43 -13.61
C ASP A 29 -18.18 3.65 -12.80
N ALA A 30 -18.20 3.54 -11.47
CA ALA A 30 -17.91 4.66 -10.58
C ALA A 30 -16.45 5.11 -10.71
N LYS A 31 -16.23 6.36 -11.12
CA LYS A 31 -14.89 6.93 -11.30
C LYS A 31 -14.12 6.99 -9.97
N PRO A 32 -12.80 6.70 -9.92
CA PRO A 32 -12.02 6.87 -8.70
C PRO A 32 -12.10 8.32 -8.15
N LEU A 33 -12.33 8.45 -6.84
CA LEU A 33 -12.64 9.75 -6.19
C LEU A 33 -11.48 10.75 -6.31
N ILE A 34 -10.25 10.32 -6.06
CA ILE A 34 -9.08 11.21 -6.05
C ILE A 34 -8.82 11.82 -7.44
N PRO A 35 -8.72 11.02 -8.53
CA PRO A 35 -8.66 11.56 -9.89
C PRO A 35 -9.79 12.52 -10.22
N PHE A 36 -11.03 12.17 -9.85
CA PHE A 36 -12.19 13.02 -10.07
C PHE A 36 -12.05 14.38 -9.37
N VAL A 37 -11.63 14.40 -8.11
CA VAL A 37 -11.45 15.65 -7.35
C VAL A 37 -10.33 16.50 -7.93
N ILE A 38 -9.19 15.90 -8.33
CA ILE A 38 -8.07 16.63 -8.96
C ILE A 38 -8.54 17.32 -10.25
N GLU A 39 -9.27 16.59 -11.10
CA GLU A 39 -9.82 17.13 -12.35
C GLU A 39 -10.83 18.24 -12.05
N LYS A 40 -11.76 18.03 -11.13
CA LYS A 40 -12.80 19.01 -10.79
C LYS A 40 -12.27 20.29 -10.16
N ILE A 41 -11.26 20.19 -9.30
CA ILE A 41 -10.57 21.38 -8.81
C ILE A 41 -9.96 22.14 -10.00
N SER A 42 -9.26 21.43 -10.90
CA SER A 42 -8.56 22.05 -12.03
C SER A 42 -9.49 22.68 -13.07
N GLU A 43 -10.65 22.06 -13.35
CA GLU A 43 -11.69 22.61 -14.23
C GLU A 43 -12.25 23.96 -13.75
N GLY A 44 -12.14 24.26 -12.46
CA GLY A 44 -12.58 25.52 -11.86
C GLY A 44 -11.69 26.73 -12.18
N TYR A 45 -10.58 26.55 -12.90
CA TYR A 45 -9.59 27.60 -13.17
C TYR A 45 -9.19 27.63 -14.65
N ASP A 46 -8.83 28.82 -15.15
CA ASP A 46 -8.19 28.94 -16.45
C ASP A 46 -6.68 28.63 -16.33
N LEU A 47 -6.29 27.43 -16.75
CA LEU A 47 -4.88 26.99 -16.66
C LEU A 47 -3.94 27.70 -17.65
N ASN A 48 -4.46 28.51 -18.57
CA ASN A 48 -3.65 29.35 -19.46
C ASN A 48 -3.27 30.68 -18.81
N ASP A 49 -4.02 31.14 -17.80
CA ASP A 49 -3.66 32.31 -17.00
C ASP A 49 -2.69 31.90 -15.86
N PRO A 50 -1.49 32.50 -15.78
CA PRO A 50 -0.51 32.11 -14.78
C PRO A 50 -0.98 32.23 -13.32
N ARG A 51 -1.84 33.20 -12.99
CA ARG A 51 -2.32 33.41 -11.62
C ARG A 51 -3.42 32.41 -11.26
N ALA A 52 -4.35 32.17 -12.17
CA ALA A 52 -5.37 31.14 -11.99
C ALA A 52 -4.74 29.74 -11.94
N LYS A 53 -3.69 29.47 -12.73
CA LYS A 53 -2.90 28.25 -12.66
C LYS A 53 -2.20 28.06 -11.31
N GLU A 54 -1.62 29.12 -10.75
CA GLU A 54 -1.02 29.09 -9.41
C GLU A 54 -2.07 28.80 -8.32
N ALA A 55 -3.26 29.40 -8.43
CA ALA A 55 -4.38 29.13 -7.53
C ALA A 55 -4.88 27.68 -7.64
N ALA A 56 -5.01 27.15 -8.86
CA ALA A 56 -5.37 25.75 -9.12
C ALA A 56 -4.36 24.79 -8.50
N PHE A 57 -3.06 25.06 -8.69
CA PHE A 57 -1.98 24.30 -8.07
C PHE A 57 -2.08 24.32 -6.54
N GLY A 58 -2.32 25.49 -5.94
CA GLY A 58 -2.50 25.63 -4.49
C GLY A 58 -3.67 24.78 -3.97
N ALA A 59 -4.82 24.82 -4.64
CA ALA A 59 -6.00 24.06 -4.27
C ALA A 59 -5.79 22.54 -4.38
N VAL A 60 -5.19 22.08 -5.48
CA VAL A 60 -4.85 20.65 -5.66
C VAL A 60 -3.80 20.20 -4.63
N LYS A 61 -2.78 21.02 -4.38
CA LYS A 61 -1.75 20.71 -3.38
C LYS A 61 -2.37 20.59 -1.98
N GLN A 62 -3.25 21.52 -1.59
CA GLN A 62 -3.94 21.47 -0.31
C GLN A 62 -4.81 20.21 -0.18
N PHE A 63 -5.52 19.83 -1.24
CA PHE A 63 -6.26 18.58 -1.26
C PHE A 63 -5.35 17.36 -1.07
N LEU A 64 -4.23 17.30 -1.79
CA LEU A 64 -3.24 16.22 -1.68
C LEU A 64 -2.54 16.18 -0.30
N GLU A 65 -2.36 17.32 0.37
CA GLU A 65 -1.83 17.38 1.73
C GLU A 65 -2.76 16.78 2.78
N GLY A 66 -4.06 16.68 2.48
CA GLY A 66 -5.02 15.92 3.29
C GLY A 66 -4.91 14.40 3.15
N LEU A 67 -4.08 13.90 2.22
CA LEU A 67 -3.89 12.48 1.97
C LEU A 67 -2.62 11.96 2.65
N SER A 68 -2.54 10.64 2.83
CA SER A 68 -1.29 10.01 3.30
C SER A 68 -0.18 10.17 2.26
N GLN A 69 1.08 10.13 2.70
CA GLN A 69 2.24 10.38 1.83
C GLN A 69 2.30 9.42 0.62
N ILE A 70 2.00 8.13 0.82
CA ILE A 70 1.99 7.13 -0.26
C ILE A 70 0.95 7.48 -1.32
N ILE A 71 -0.27 7.81 -0.88
CA ILE A 71 -1.38 8.16 -1.77
C ILE A 71 -1.08 9.48 -2.49
N LYS A 72 -0.58 10.48 -1.76
CA LYS A 72 -0.12 11.75 -2.32
C LYS A 72 0.91 11.49 -3.44
N ASP A 73 1.94 10.69 -3.18
CA ASP A 73 3.00 10.38 -4.15
C ASP A 73 2.46 9.62 -5.37
N ALA A 74 1.50 8.71 -5.19
CA ALA A 74 0.86 7.98 -6.30
C ALA A 74 0.06 8.90 -7.24
N TYR A 75 -0.52 9.98 -6.72
CA TYR A 75 -1.35 10.91 -7.50
C TYR A 75 -0.64 12.22 -7.92
N ILE A 76 0.58 12.48 -7.44
CA ILE A 76 1.42 13.59 -7.92
C ILE A 76 1.62 13.57 -9.45
N PRO A 77 1.90 12.42 -10.11
CA PRO A 77 2.03 12.38 -11.57
C PRO A 77 0.77 12.84 -12.29
N LEU A 78 -0.41 12.37 -11.86
CA LEU A 78 -1.70 12.78 -12.43
C LEU A 78 -1.94 14.27 -12.23
N ALA A 79 -1.76 14.78 -11.01
CA ALA A 79 -1.93 16.20 -10.70
C ALA A 79 -0.99 17.09 -11.53
N SER A 80 0.24 16.62 -11.76
CA SER A 80 1.23 17.30 -12.60
C SER A 80 0.81 17.36 -14.07
N THR A 81 0.28 16.27 -14.60
CA THR A 81 -0.24 16.20 -15.97
C THR A 81 -1.46 17.11 -16.13
N VAL A 82 -2.43 17.05 -15.21
CA VAL A 82 -3.66 17.85 -15.27
C VAL A 82 -3.35 19.34 -15.20
N LEU A 83 -2.47 19.75 -14.31
CA LEU A 83 -2.09 21.16 -14.13
C LEU A 83 -1.01 21.63 -15.10
N GLY A 84 -0.35 20.74 -15.84
CA GLY A 84 0.79 21.07 -16.69
C GLY A 84 1.94 21.74 -15.91
N VAL A 85 2.30 21.16 -14.76
CA VAL A 85 3.41 21.61 -13.90
C VAL A 85 4.38 20.47 -13.62
N ALA A 86 5.60 20.78 -13.17
CA ALA A 86 6.57 19.75 -12.81
C ALA A 86 6.17 19.07 -11.47
N PRO A 87 6.27 17.72 -11.36
CA PRO A 87 6.01 16.98 -10.13
C PRO A 87 6.79 17.50 -8.90
N ALA A 88 8.02 17.98 -9.11
CA ALA A 88 8.88 18.52 -8.07
C ALA A 88 8.27 19.73 -7.32
N MET A 89 7.26 20.40 -7.91
CA MET A 89 6.60 21.55 -7.30
C MET A 89 5.74 21.18 -6.08
N PHE A 90 5.24 19.94 -5.99
CA PHE A 90 4.34 19.49 -4.90
C PHE A 90 5.02 19.28 -3.54
N GLY A 91 6.34 19.38 -3.48
CA GLY A 91 7.13 19.21 -2.25
C GLY A 91 8.37 18.35 -2.48
N ARG A 92 9.42 18.63 -1.69
CA ARG A 92 10.76 18.03 -1.78
C ARG A 92 10.72 16.52 -1.95
N GLN A 93 11.41 16.03 -2.99
CA GLN A 93 12.30 14.89 -2.83
C GLN A 93 13.14 15.16 -1.57
N ALA A 94 12.80 14.53 -0.45
CA ALA A 94 13.71 14.46 0.67
C ALA A 94 14.97 13.72 0.16
N ASN A 95 16.07 14.46 0.02
CA ASN A 95 17.42 13.94 -0.13
C ASN A 95 17.71 13.01 -1.32
N MET A 96 18.06 13.59 -2.46
CA MET A 96 18.92 12.92 -3.47
C MET A 96 20.31 12.53 -2.92
N SER A 97 20.65 12.94 -1.69
CA SER A 97 21.85 12.53 -0.95
C SER A 97 21.64 11.37 0.05
N GLN A 98 20.41 10.82 0.16
CA GLN A 98 20.17 9.49 0.74
C GLN A 98 20.04 8.40 -0.34
N ALA A 99 20.20 8.76 -1.62
CA ALA A 99 20.27 7.84 -2.77
C ALA A 99 21.58 7.02 -2.85
N ARG A 100 22.15 6.65 -1.69
CA ARG A 100 23.07 5.52 -1.56
C ARG A 100 22.57 4.44 -0.59
N GLU A 101 21.40 4.61 0.03
CA GLU A 101 20.75 3.58 0.84
C GLU A 101 19.26 3.46 0.54
N SER A 102 18.87 3.27 -0.73
CA SER A 102 17.60 2.63 -1.12
C SER A 102 17.38 2.77 -2.63
N ILE A 103 18.17 2.07 -3.46
CA ILE A 103 17.74 1.76 -4.82
C ILE A 103 17.04 0.41 -4.78
N SER A 104 15.90 0.41 -4.11
CA SER A 104 14.85 -0.56 -4.28
C SER A 104 13.60 0.28 -4.09
N MET A 105 12.97 0.74 -5.16
CA MET A 105 11.50 0.79 -5.12
C MET A 105 11.13 -0.69 -5.13
N PRO A 106 10.88 -1.31 -3.96
CA PRO A 106 11.11 -2.72 -3.83
C PRO A 106 9.89 -3.45 -4.36
N LYS A 107 10.10 -4.47 -5.21
CA LYS A 107 9.13 -5.57 -5.32
C LYS A 107 8.66 -6.09 -3.95
N ASP A 108 9.44 -5.87 -2.90
CA ASP A 108 9.13 -6.21 -1.51
C ASP A 108 8.04 -5.34 -0.87
N ASP A 109 7.86 -4.09 -1.28
CA ASP A 109 6.76 -3.25 -0.79
C ASP A 109 5.44 -3.70 -1.42
N VAL A 110 5.45 -4.00 -2.73
CA VAL A 110 4.29 -4.56 -3.43
C VAL A 110 3.88 -5.90 -2.81
N ALA A 111 4.84 -6.79 -2.54
CA ALA A 111 4.55 -8.08 -1.92
C ALA A 111 3.92 -7.95 -0.52
N GLN A 112 4.46 -7.07 0.33
CA GLN A 112 3.91 -6.84 1.68
C GLN A 112 2.53 -6.21 1.63
N LEU A 113 2.32 -5.22 0.77
CA LEU A 113 1.02 -4.58 0.60
C LEU A 113 -0.01 -5.55 0.00
N SER A 114 0.37 -6.42 -0.93
CA SER A 114 -0.52 -7.48 -1.43
C SER A 114 -0.90 -8.47 -0.33
N ILE A 115 0.03 -8.86 0.56
CA ILE A 115 -0.30 -9.68 1.73
C ILE A 115 -1.34 -8.96 2.60
N LEU A 116 -1.08 -7.70 2.96
CA LEU A 116 -2.00 -6.92 3.81
C LEU A 116 -3.37 -6.71 3.15
N LYS A 117 -3.42 -6.47 1.84
CA LYS A 117 -4.68 -6.35 1.09
C LYS A 117 -5.45 -7.67 1.10
N THR A 118 -4.75 -8.79 0.90
CA THR A 118 -5.34 -10.13 0.96
C THR A 118 -5.93 -10.41 2.34
N LEU A 119 -5.24 -10.04 3.43
CA LEU A 119 -5.77 -10.18 4.79
C LEU A 119 -6.97 -9.27 5.07
N LEU A 120 -7.00 -8.08 4.47
CA LEU A 120 -8.10 -7.13 4.62
C LEU A 120 -9.39 -7.67 3.96
N GLU A 121 -9.26 -8.29 2.78
CA GLU A 121 -10.38 -8.87 2.03
C GLU A 121 -10.76 -10.28 2.48
N GLN A 122 -9.79 -11.07 2.97
CA GLN A 122 -9.98 -12.43 3.46
C GLN A 122 -9.49 -12.56 4.92
N PRO A 123 -10.24 -12.02 5.92
CA PRO A 123 -9.84 -12.06 7.33
C PRO A 123 -9.63 -13.47 7.89
N ALA A 124 -10.23 -14.51 7.28
CA ALA A 124 -10.04 -15.90 7.66
C ALA A 124 -8.58 -16.39 7.53
N LEU A 125 -7.75 -15.70 6.74
CA LEU A 125 -6.34 -16.03 6.55
C LEU A 125 -5.43 -15.39 7.60
N ILE A 126 -5.95 -14.48 8.45
CA ILE A 126 -5.15 -13.73 9.43
C ILE A 126 -4.41 -14.69 10.38
N ASP A 127 -5.10 -15.66 10.95
CA ASP A 127 -4.49 -16.63 11.89
C ASP A 127 -3.40 -17.46 11.21
N THR A 128 -3.64 -17.89 9.97
CA THR A 128 -2.64 -18.63 9.16
C THR A 128 -1.38 -17.81 8.96
N VAL A 129 -1.52 -16.51 8.70
CA VAL A 129 -0.38 -15.60 8.52
C VAL A 129 0.33 -15.36 9.85
N LEU A 130 -0.39 -15.03 10.92
CA LEU A 130 0.20 -14.80 12.24
C LEU A 130 0.92 -16.03 12.82
N ASN A 131 0.57 -17.24 12.38
CA ASN A 131 1.31 -18.45 12.77
C ASN A 131 2.74 -18.49 12.22
N VAL A 132 3.06 -17.71 11.19
CA VAL A 132 4.36 -17.79 10.47
C VAL A 132 5.10 -16.46 10.41
N VAL A 133 4.43 -15.33 10.67
CA VAL A 133 5.03 -13.99 10.70
C VAL A 133 4.69 -13.23 11.97
N ASP A 134 5.56 -12.30 12.32
CA ASP A 134 5.31 -11.28 13.35
C ASP A 134 5.08 -9.91 12.69
N VAL A 135 4.26 -9.07 13.31
CA VAL A 135 3.92 -7.74 12.78
C VAL A 135 5.16 -6.86 12.54
N ARG A 136 6.20 -7.00 13.36
CA ARG A 136 7.47 -6.26 13.23
C ARG A 136 8.26 -6.65 11.99
N MET A 137 8.00 -7.83 11.41
CA MET A 137 8.65 -8.26 10.17
C MET A 137 8.28 -7.37 8.97
N PHE A 138 7.15 -6.66 9.06
CA PHE A 138 6.65 -5.74 8.03
C PHE A 138 7.29 -4.35 8.09
N GLY A 139 8.20 -4.10 9.04
CA GLY A 139 8.99 -2.86 9.11
C GLY A 139 8.11 -1.61 9.07
N GLN A 140 8.22 -0.81 8.00
CA GLN A 140 7.43 0.42 7.84
C GLN A 140 5.91 0.20 7.82
N TYR A 141 5.45 -1.02 7.51
CA TYR A 141 4.03 -1.38 7.51
C TYR A 141 3.58 -2.07 8.80
N GLU A 142 4.42 -2.13 9.84
CA GLU A 142 4.06 -2.69 11.14
C GLU A 142 2.81 -2.02 11.73
N ALA A 143 2.76 -0.68 11.68
CA ALA A 143 1.61 0.10 12.17
C ALA A 143 0.34 -0.21 11.37
N LEU A 144 0.48 -0.37 10.05
CA LEU A 144 -0.62 -0.71 9.15
C LEU A 144 -1.15 -2.11 9.42
N PHE A 145 -0.26 -3.09 9.60
CA PHE A 145 -0.66 -4.45 9.93
C PHE A 145 -1.33 -4.50 11.32
N SER A 146 -0.79 -3.76 12.29
CA SER A 146 -1.40 -3.66 13.62
C SER A 146 -2.81 -3.06 13.58
N ALA A 147 -3.02 -2.01 12.76
CA ALA A 147 -4.35 -1.43 12.54
C ALA A 147 -5.32 -2.43 11.88
N LEU A 148 -4.83 -3.24 10.94
CA LEU A 148 -5.60 -4.30 10.28
C LEU A 148 -6.10 -5.32 11.30
N LEU A 149 -5.20 -5.79 12.18
CA LEU A 149 -5.54 -6.78 13.22
C LEU A 149 -6.54 -6.24 14.25
N LYS A 150 -6.50 -4.93 14.53
CA LYS A 150 -7.47 -4.27 15.42
C LYS A 150 -8.83 -4.04 14.77
N GLY A 151 -8.96 -4.31 13.46
CA GLY A 151 -10.19 -4.09 12.73
C GLY A 151 -10.50 -2.61 12.49
N GLU A 152 -9.50 -1.74 12.50
CA GLU A 152 -9.64 -0.28 12.27
C GLU A 152 -9.89 0.03 10.79
N LYS A 153 -10.99 -0.49 10.21
CA LYS A 153 -11.29 -0.41 8.77
C LYS A 153 -11.41 1.03 8.23
N GLU A 154 -11.65 2.00 9.10
CA GLU A 154 -11.70 3.43 8.78
C GLU A 154 -10.31 4.09 8.74
N HIS A 155 -9.25 3.36 9.11
CA HIS A 155 -7.89 3.87 9.07
C HIS A 155 -7.53 4.27 7.62
N PRO A 156 -7.12 5.52 7.35
CA PRO A 156 -6.95 6.03 5.98
C PRO A 156 -6.02 5.19 5.10
N GLN A 157 -4.99 4.56 5.70
CA GLN A 157 -4.07 3.69 4.97
C GLN A 157 -4.69 2.32 4.63
N LEU A 158 -5.60 1.79 5.46
CA LEU A 158 -6.33 0.55 5.16
C LEU A 158 -7.40 0.77 4.11
N VAL A 159 -8.09 1.92 4.17
CA VAL A 159 -9.01 2.35 3.12
C VAL A 159 -8.26 2.51 1.80
N GLY A 160 -7.11 3.20 1.81
CA GLY A 160 -6.25 3.34 0.63
C GLY A 160 -5.81 2.00 0.05
N LEU A 161 -5.40 1.07 0.92
CA LEU A 161 -5.02 -0.29 0.52
C LEU A 161 -6.18 -1.07 -0.10
N SER A 162 -7.39 -0.91 0.43
CA SER A 162 -8.59 -1.58 -0.06
C SER A 162 -9.01 -1.13 -1.46
N VAL A 163 -8.73 0.12 -1.84
CA VAL A 163 -9.13 0.70 -3.14
C VAL A 163 -8.00 0.68 -4.18
N ASP A 164 -6.83 0.19 -3.81
CA ASP A 164 -5.67 0.14 -4.70
C ASP A 164 -5.76 -1.08 -5.62
N ASP A 165 -6.30 -0.90 -6.82
CA ASP A 165 -6.46 -1.94 -7.83
C ASP A 165 -5.14 -2.44 -8.44
N THR A 166 -4.01 -1.79 -8.14
CA THR A 166 -2.69 -2.25 -8.61
C THR A 166 -2.19 -3.46 -7.81
N LEU A 167 -2.73 -3.65 -6.60
CA LEU A 167 -2.39 -4.75 -5.71
C LEU A 167 -3.35 -5.92 -5.92
N GLN A 168 -2.79 -7.08 -6.22
CA GLN A 168 -3.56 -8.31 -6.40
C GLN A 168 -3.92 -8.95 -5.06
N VAL A 169 -5.18 -9.33 -4.95
CA VAL A 169 -5.71 -10.17 -3.88
C VAL A 169 -5.37 -11.61 -4.24
N MET A 170 -4.64 -12.26 -3.35
CA MET A 170 -4.09 -13.58 -3.61
C MET A 170 -5.05 -14.67 -3.16
N ASP A 171 -5.01 -15.81 -3.84
CA ASP A 171 -5.54 -17.04 -3.25
C ASP A 171 -4.59 -17.59 -2.17
N GLU A 172 -4.99 -18.68 -1.51
CA GLU A 172 -4.22 -19.26 -0.41
C GLU A 172 -2.84 -19.79 -0.85
N GLU A 173 -2.73 -20.34 -2.06
CA GLU A 173 -1.47 -20.90 -2.58
C GLU A 173 -0.52 -19.79 -3.03
N GLU A 174 -1.05 -18.74 -3.66
CA GLU A 174 -0.32 -17.52 -3.98
C GLU A 174 0.19 -16.84 -2.71
N LEU A 175 -0.68 -16.67 -1.70
CA LEU A 175 -0.32 -16.09 -0.41
C LEU A 175 0.82 -16.88 0.26
N LYS A 176 0.72 -18.22 0.30
CA LYS A 176 1.80 -19.09 0.83
C LYS A 176 3.11 -18.87 0.10
N ASN A 177 3.09 -18.79 -1.23
CA ASN A 177 4.30 -18.58 -2.03
C ASN A 177 4.93 -17.20 -1.79
N VAL A 178 4.11 -16.15 -1.70
CA VAL A 178 4.58 -14.79 -1.42
C VAL A 178 5.13 -14.69 0.01
N LEU A 179 4.44 -15.24 1.01
CA LEU A 179 4.92 -15.32 2.39
C LEU A 179 6.25 -16.06 2.50
N ARG A 180 6.39 -17.18 1.79
CA ARG A 180 7.65 -17.94 1.76
C ARG A 180 8.81 -17.10 1.23
N ASN A 181 8.61 -16.39 0.13
CA ASN A 181 9.64 -15.53 -0.45
C ASN A 181 9.98 -14.35 0.48
N PHE A 182 8.96 -13.76 1.11
CA PHE A 182 9.11 -12.72 2.12
C PHE A 182 9.94 -13.20 3.31
N LEU A 183 9.60 -14.37 3.88
CA LEU A 183 10.30 -14.98 5.01
C LEU A 183 11.75 -15.32 4.67
N ILE A 184 12.03 -15.86 3.47
CA ILE A 184 13.40 -16.15 3.03
C ILE A 184 14.23 -14.87 3.05
N LYS A 185 13.72 -13.78 2.47
CA LYS A 185 14.42 -12.49 2.45
C LYS A 185 14.62 -11.94 3.86
N HIS A 186 13.60 -11.99 4.71
CA HIS A 186 13.67 -11.54 6.09
C HIS A 186 14.77 -12.29 6.86
N TYR A 187 14.77 -13.62 6.78
CA TYR A 187 15.75 -14.45 7.50
C TYR A 187 17.16 -14.38 6.90
N ASP A 188 17.32 -14.19 5.60
CA ASP A 188 18.63 -13.92 4.99
C ASP A 188 19.21 -12.59 5.49
N MET A 189 18.38 -11.54 5.60
CA MET A 189 18.81 -10.26 6.15
C MET A 189 19.16 -10.39 7.64
N LYS A 190 18.31 -11.07 8.40
CA LYS A 190 18.55 -11.34 9.82
C LYS A 190 19.84 -12.13 10.05
N LEU A 191 20.12 -13.13 9.20
CA LEU A 191 21.36 -13.89 9.27
C LEU A 191 22.58 -13.00 9.05
N LYS A 192 22.54 -12.11 8.05
CA LYS A 192 23.62 -11.13 7.80
C LYS A 192 23.83 -10.23 9.02
N ASN A 193 22.76 -9.72 9.61
CA ASN A 193 22.83 -8.84 10.79
C ASN A 193 23.40 -9.57 12.00
N VAL A 194 22.92 -10.78 12.31
CA VAL A 194 23.43 -11.60 13.42
C VAL A 194 24.92 -11.93 13.23
N VAL A 195 25.35 -12.22 12.00
CA VAL A 195 26.76 -12.49 11.71
C VAL A 195 27.63 -11.24 11.88
N ALA A 196 27.15 -10.07 11.48
CA ALA A 196 27.87 -8.80 11.59
C ALA A 196 27.90 -8.24 13.03
N ASP A 197 26.88 -8.54 13.84
CA ASP A 197 26.74 -7.99 15.18
C ASP A 197 27.76 -8.59 16.17
N THR A 198 28.59 -7.74 16.75
CA THR A 198 29.64 -8.09 17.73
C THR A 198 29.15 -8.06 19.17
N SER A 199 27.94 -7.52 19.43
CA SER A 199 27.36 -7.40 20.77
C SER A 199 26.67 -8.69 21.25
N ILE A 200 26.33 -9.60 20.33
CA ILE A 200 25.61 -10.84 20.64
C ILE A 200 26.57 -11.86 21.28
N PRO A 201 26.22 -12.44 22.45
CA PRO A 201 27.00 -13.53 23.05
C PRO A 201 27.19 -14.71 22.10
N PHE A 202 28.39 -15.28 22.07
CA PHE A 202 28.77 -16.35 21.12
C PHE A 202 27.78 -17.51 21.07
N ALA A 203 27.31 -18.00 22.22
CA ALA A 203 26.34 -19.09 22.30
C ALA A 203 25.00 -18.74 21.61
N LYS A 204 24.46 -17.55 21.88
CA LYS A 204 23.21 -17.05 21.26
C LYS A 204 23.41 -16.84 19.75
N LYS A 205 24.54 -16.26 19.36
CA LYS A 205 24.90 -16.04 17.95
C LYS A 205 25.00 -17.36 17.17
N SER A 206 25.70 -18.36 17.71
CA SER A 206 25.83 -19.69 17.10
C SER A 206 24.48 -20.39 16.95
N PHE A 207 23.63 -20.32 17.98
CA PHE A 207 22.28 -20.86 17.95
C PHE A 207 21.43 -20.21 16.84
N LEU A 208 21.36 -18.88 16.79
CA LEU A 208 20.58 -18.14 15.79
C LEU A 208 21.05 -18.44 14.36
N ILE A 209 22.37 -18.44 14.12
CA ILE A 209 22.94 -18.77 12.81
C ILE A 209 22.54 -20.19 12.38
N ARG A 210 22.67 -21.17 13.29
CA ARG A 210 22.30 -22.56 12.99
C ARG A 210 20.81 -22.69 12.73
N LYS A 211 19.97 -22.11 13.58
CA LYS A 211 18.50 -22.14 13.44
C LYS A 211 18.06 -21.54 12.09
N ILE A 212 18.59 -20.38 11.72
CA ILE A 212 18.23 -19.74 10.45
C ILE A 212 18.76 -20.54 9.25
N LYS A 213 20.06 -20.88 9.25
CA LYS A 213 20.74 -21.47 8.09
C LYS A 213 20.41 -22.94 7.87
N THR A 214 20.18 -23.72 8.93
CA THR A 214 20.02 -25.18 8.83
C THR A 214 18.60 -25.67 9.01
N ASP A 215 17.71 -24.87 9.60
CA ASP A 215 16.31 -25.26 9.85
C ASP A 215 15.34 -24.41 9.02
N ILE A 216 15.33 -23.09 9.22
CA ILE A 216 14.31 -22.21 8.64
C ILE A 216 14.45 -22.05 7.12
N ILE A 217 15.60 -21.57 6.64
CA ILE A 217 15.80 -21.30 5.21
C ILE A 217 15.63 -22.57 4.35
N PRO A 218 16.17 -23.75 4.72
CA PRO A 218 15.96 -24.97 3.94
C PRO A 218 14.50 -25.39 3.83
N LYS A 219 13.72 -25.30 4.91
CA LYS A 219 12.27 -25.60 4.91
C LYS A 219 11.52 -24.66 3.98
N LEU A 220 11.76 -23.36 4.11
CA LEU A 220 11.17 -22.34 3.23
C LEU A 220 11.55 -22.59 1.76
N LYS A 221 12.79 -23.00 1.45
CA LYS A 221 13.19 -23.31 0.07
C LYS A 221 12.55 -24.58 -0.50
N ARG A 222 12.10 -25.51 0.35
CA ARG A 222 11.35 -26.70 -0.07
C ARG A 222 9.85 -26.47 -0.26
N GLY A 223 9.35 -25.27 0.06
CA GLY A 223 7.93 -24.95 -0.03
C GLY A 223 7.18 -25.00 1.31
N GLU A 224 7.86 -25.34 2.41
CA GLU A 224 7.25 -25.45 3.73
C GLU A 224 7.25 -24.09 4.43
N LEU A 225 6.12 -23.67 4.99
CA LEU A 225 6.09 -22.55 5.95
C LEU A 225 6.56 -23.03 7.32
N VAL A 226 7.27 -22.17 8.04
CA VAL A 226 7.80 -22.47 9.37
C VAL A 226 7.04 -21.62 10.37
N THR A 227 6.60 -22.24 11.47
CA THR A 227 5.94 -21.51 12.55
C THR A 227 6.88 -20.46 13.12
N PHE A 228 6.32 -19.30 13.44
CA PHE A 228 7.06 -18.23 14.08
C PHE A 228 7.58 -18.69 15.46
N ASP A 229 8.82 -18.34 15.76
CA ASP A 229 9.50 -18.69 17.02
C ASP A 229 9.98 -17.40 17.68
N GLU A 230 9.37 -17.05 18.82
CA GLU A 230 9.68 -15.83 19.56
C GLU A 230 11.16 -15.76 20.00
N ASN A 231 11.84 -16.90 20.14
CA ASN A 231 13.26 -16.94 20.50
C ASN A 231 14.17 -16.37 19.40
N LEU A 232 13.61 -16.13 18.21
CA LEU A 232 14.32 -15.50 17.10
C LEU A 232 14.31 -13.97 17.24
N ILE A 233 13.41 -13.37 18.01
CA ILE A 233 13.29 -11.91 18.19
C ILE A 233 14.53 -11.35 18.90
#